data_AF-A0A4S4ZWT6-F1
#
_entry.id   AF-A0A4S4ZWT6-F1
#
_cell.length_a   1.000
_cell.length_b   1.000
_cell.length_c   1.000
_cell.angle_alpha   90.00
_cell.angle_beta   90.00
_cell.angle_gamma   90.00
#
_symmetry.space_group_name_H-M   'P 1'
#
loop_
_entity.id
_entity.type
_entity.pdbx_description
1 polymer ?
#
loop_
_entity_poly.entity_id
_entity_poly.type
_entity_poly.pdbx_seq_one_letter_code
_entity_poly.pdbx_strand_id
1 'polypeptide(L)'
;MEQQPMNMVTEVAACTMAAAHRRDHDHGLGADDCHPHVVEIVHLGRRAVCVCHDCRLDSGFLPRREAEALAVGHRELTRDASVQLRSA
;
A
#
# COMPACT_ATOMS: atom_id res chain seq x y z
N MET A 1 -11.82 16.96 28.42
CA MET A 1 -10.78 16.05 27.89
C MET A 1 -10.85 16.15 26.38
N GLU A 2 -10.24 17.21 25.84
CA GLU A 2 -10.27 17.52 24.41
C GLU A 2 -9.25 16.61 23.74
N GLN A 3 -9.71 15.49 23.19
CA GLN A 3 -8.89 14.67 22.32
C GLN A 3 -8.55 15.52 21.10
N GLN A 4 -7.29 15.95 21.01
CA GLN A 4 -6.83 16.84 19.94
C GLN A 4 -7.19 16.24 18.58
N PRO A 5 -7.79 17.03 17.66
CA PRO A 5 -8.27 16.55 16.36
C PRO A 5 -7.17 15.92 15.51
N MET A 6 -5.90 16.24 15.79
CA MET A 6 -4.74 15.67 15.12
C MET A 6 -4.54 14.18 15.43
N ASN A 7 -4.86 13.72 16.65
CA ASN A 7 -4.71 12.30 17.05
C ASN A 7 -5.68 11.40 16.28
N MET A 8 -6.93 11.84 16.11
CA MET A 8 -7.97 11.08 15.41
C MET A 8 -7.63 10.86 13.93
N VAL A 9 -7.04 11.84 13.25
CA VAL A 9 -6.64 11.70 11.83
C VAL A 9 -5.51 10.68 11.69
N THR A 10 -4.51 10.71 12.57
CA THR A 10 -3.44 9.69 12.60
C THR A 10 -3.96 8.31 12.91
N GLU A 11 -4.92 8.17 13.84
CA GLU A 11 -5.54 6.88 14.17
C GLU A 11 -6.33 6.33 12.98
N VAL A 12 -7.15 7.15 12.32
CA VAL A 12 -7.88 6.72 11.11
C VAL A 12 -6.92 6.29 10.01
N ALA A 13 -5.83 7.03 9.79
CA ALA A 13 -4.81 6.67 8.81
C ALA A 13 -4.15 5.33 9.16
N ALA A 14 -3.71 5.16 10.41
CA ALA A 14 -3.10 3.93 10.89
C ALA A 14 -4.05 2.72 10.80
N CYS A 15 -5.31 2.88 11.23
CA CYS A 15 -6.33 1.84 11.13
C CYS A 15 -6.64 1.47 9.68
N THR A 16 -6.71 2.46 8.78
CA THR A 16 -6.93 2.24 7.36
C THR A 16 -5.78 1.45 6.74
N MET A 17 -4.53 1.79 7.09
CA MET A 17 -3.34 1.06 6.63
C MET A 17 -3.27 -0.36 7.18
N ALA A 18 -3.54 -0.54 8.47
CA ALA A 18 -3.62 -1.86 9.08
C ALA A 18 -4.76 -2.70 8.46
N ALA A 19 -5.88 -2.09 8.07
CA ALA A 19 -6.93 -2.77 7.33
C ALA A 19 -6.49 -3.12 5.92
N ALA A 20 -5.74 -2.25 5.24
CA ALA A 20 -5.21 -2.51 3.90
C ALA A 20 -4.25 -3.68 3.88
N HIS A 21 -3.24 -3.69 4.74
CA HIS A 21 -2.30 -4.81 4.86
C HIS A 21 -2.97 -6.13 5.28
N ARG A 22 -4.14 -6.08 5.92
CA ARG A 22 -4.93 -7.29 6.27
C ARG A 22 -5.87 -7.74 5.15
N ARG A 23 -6.06 -6.96 4.09
CA ARG A 23 -6.67 -7.41 2.82
C ARG A 23 -5.66 -8.16 1.95
N ASP A 24 -4.69 -8.81 2.59
CA ASP A 24 -3.75 -9.68 1.90
C ASP A 24 -4.54 -10.77 1.16
N HIS A 25 -4.11 -11.10 -0.04
CA HIS A 25 -4.69 -12.20 -0.80
C HIS A 25 -3.97 -13.50 -0.40
N ASP A 26 -4.73 -14.58 -0.26
CA ASP A 26 -4.19 -15.85 0.25
C ASP A 26 -3.25 -16.49 -0.78
N HIS A 27 -1.95 -16.43 -0.53
CA HIS A 27 -1.00 -17.34 -1.15
C HIS A 27 -0.96 -18.63 -0.34
N GLY A 28 -1.29 -19.75 -0.98
CA GLY A 28 -1.06 -21.06 -0.37
C GLY A 28 0.39 -21.20 0.08
N LEU A 29 0.63 -21.84 1.22
CA LEU A 29 1.98 -22.05 1.77
C LEU A 29 2.91 -22.64 0.70
N GLY A 30 3.87 -21.83 0.23
CA GLY A 30 4.85 -22.22 -0.79
C GLY A 30 4.59 -21.70 -2.21
N ALA A 31 3.59 -20.85 -2.43
CA ALA A 31 3.46 -20.11 -3.68
C ALA A 31 4.48 -18.95 -3.74
N ASP A 32 5.10 -18.76 -4.91
CA ASP A 32 5.91 -17.59 -5.23
C ASP A 32 5.05 -16.30 -5.15
N ASP A 33 5.70 -15.14 -5.01
CA ASP A 33 5.03 -13.84 -5.15
C ASP A 33 4.21 -13.79 -6.45
N CYS A 34 3.05 -13.13 -6.45
CA CYS A 34 2.29 -12.93 -7.69
C CYS A 34 3.11 -12.14 -8.72
N HIS A 35 3.06 -12.54 -9.99
CA HIS A 35 3.55 -11.72 -11.11
C HIS A 35 2.40 -11.39 -12.08
N PRO A 36 2.05 -10.10 -12.30
CA PRO A 36 2.54 -8.95 -11.54
C PRO A 36 2.09 -8.98 -10.07
N HIS A 37 2.84 -8.30 -9.20
CA HIS A 37 2.47 -8.16 -7.80
C HIS A 37 1.07 -7.52 -7.68
N VAL A 38 0.31 -7.95 -6.68
CA VAL A 38 -0.98 -7.37 -6.29
C VAL A 38 -0.74 -6.08 -5.54
N VAL A 39 -1.08 -4.97 -6.21
CA VAL A 39 -0.94 -3.62 -5.69
C VAL A 39 -2.30 -2.98 -5.51
N GLU A 40 -2.53 -2.32 -4.37
CA GLU A 40 -3.71 -1.52 -4.06
C GLU A 40 -3.34 -0.04 -3.88
N ILE A 41 -4.24 0.87 -4.23
CA ILE A 41 -4.10 2.30 -3.93
C ILE A 41 -5.15 2.68 -2.89
N VAL A 42 -4.68 3.11 -1.72
CA VAL A 42 -5.54 3.53 -0.61
C VAL A 42 -5.61 5.06 -0.58
N HIS A 43 -6.80 5.61 -0.78
CA HIS A 43 -7.01 7.06 -0.79
C HIS A 43 -7.48 7.57 0.58
N LEU A 44 -6.81 8.62 1.08
CA LEU A 44 -7.20 9.34 2.29
C LEU A 44 -7.14 10.85 2.01
N GLY A 45 -8.31 11.42 1.69
CA GLY A 45 -8.43 12.81 1.29
C GLY A 45 -7.64 13.10 0.01
N ARG A 46 -6.67 14.03 0.07
CA ARG A 46 -5.83 14.43 -1.07
C ARG A 46 -4.55 13.61 -1.21
N ARG A 47 -4.28 12.72 -0.24
CA ARG A 47 -3.12 11.82 -0.22
C ARG A 47 -3.57 10.41 -0.59
N ALA A 48 -2.62 9.61 -1.05
CA ALA A 48 -2.83 8.19 -1.27
C ALA A 48 -1.57 7.39 -0.93
N VAL A 49 -1.76 6.09 -0.70
CA VAL A 49 -0.69 5.14 -0.42
C VAL A 49 -0.75 4.02 -1.45
N CYS A 50 0.40 3.68 -2.03
CA CYS A 50 0.58 2.46 -2.81
C CYS A 50 0.92 1.33 -1.84
N VAL A 51 0.11 0.27 -1.81
CA VAL A 51 0.33 -0.92 -0.98
C VAL A 51 0.61 -2.09 -1.90
N CYS A 52 1.72 -2.79 -1.70
CA CYS A 52 2.04 -4.02 -2.40
C CYS A 52 1.91 -5.18 -1.43
N HIS A 53 0.94 -6.06 -1.66
CA HIS A 53 0.61 -7.18 -0.77
C HIS A 53 1.72 -8.24 -0.79
N ASP A 54 2.28 -8.54 -1.96
CA ASP A 54 3.39 -9.50 -2.10
C ASP A 54 4.67 -8.99 -1.44
N CYS A 55 4.98 -7.69 -1.56
CA CYS A 55 6.14 -7.11 -0.87
C CYS A 55 5.91 -6.93 0.63
N ARG A 56 4.64 -6.94 1.08
CA ARG A 56 4.22 -6.53 2.42
C ARG A 56 4.76 -5.16 2.82
N LEU A 57 4.76 -4.24 1.85
CA LEU A 57 5.28 -2.89 1.98
C LEU A 57 4.30 -1.89 1.41
N ASP A 58 4.41 -0.65 1.89
CA ASP A 58 3.67 0.48 1.36
C ASP A 58 4.57 1.70 1.17
N SER A 59 4.11 2.62 0.32
CA SER A 59 4.86 3.82 -0.04
C SER A 59 4.83 4.92 1.02
N GLY A 60 4.03 4.78 2.08
CA GLY A 60 3.58 5.92 2.88
C GLY A 60 2.67 6.90 2.08
N PHE A 61 2.27 7.99 2.73
CA PHE A 61 1.32 8.97 2.20
C PHE A 61 1.94 9.94 1.19
N LEU A 62 1.73 9.65 -0.09
CA LEU A 62 2.16 10.48 -1.21
C LEU A 62 1.02 11.37 -1.73
N PRO A 63 1.32 12.42 -2.51
CA PRO A 63 0.34 13.03 -3.39
C PRO A 63 -0.32 11.97 -4.28
N ARG A 64 -1.65 12.06 -4.46
CA ARG A 64 -2.43 11.02 -5.15
C ARG A 64 -1.82 10.53 -6.47
N ARG A 65 -1.42 11.46 -7.34
CA ARG A 65 -0.84 11.12 -8.66
C ARG A 65 0.47 10.35 -8.56
N GLU A 66 1.28 10.62 -7.54
CA GLU A 66 2.55 9.94 -7.32
C GLU A 66 2.33 8.51 -6.83
N ALA A 67 1.40 8.30 -5.89
CA ALA A 67 1.01 6.95 -5.46
C ALA A 67 0.43 6.12 -6.62
N GLU A 68 -0.43 6.73 -7.45
CA GLU A 68 -1.00 6.10 -8.65
C GLU A 68 0.11 5.71 -9.66
N ALA A 69 1.05 6.62 -9.93
CA ALA A 69 2.17 6.36 -10.83
C ALA A 69 3.10 5.26 -10.30
N LEU A 70 3.40 5.28 -8.99
CA LEU A 70 4.22 4.25 -8.35
C LEU A 70 3.53 2.89 -8.41
N ALA A 71 2.22 2.81 -8.20
CA ALA A 71 1.46 1.56 -8.30
C ALA A 71 1.49 0.98 -9.72
N VAL A 72 1.30 1.82 -10.74
CA VAL A 72 1.41 1.39 -12.15
C VAL A 72 2.82 0.90 -12.45
N GLY A 73 3.84 1.69 -12.11
CA GLY A 73 5.23 1.31 -12.34
C GLY A 73 5.63 0.03 -11.61
N HIS A 74 5.18 -0.16 -10.36
CA HIS A 74 5.47 -1.37 -9.59
C HIS A 74 4.84 -2.62 -10.22
N ARG A 75 3.57 -2.54 -10.65
CA ARG A 75 2.92 -3.64 -11.38
C ARG A 75 3.63 -3.97 -12.69
N GLU A 76 4.15 -2.97 -13.40
CA GLU A 76 4.89 -3.17 -14.64
C GLU A 76 6.26 -3.81 -14.41
N LEU A 77 7.02 -3.31 -13.42
CA LEU A 77 8.32 -3.87 -13.04
C LEU A 77 8.20 -5.31 -12.57
N THR A 78 7.08 -5.65 -11.94
CA THR A 78 6.86 -6.97 -11.36
C THR A 78 6.19 -7.97 -12.29
N ARG A 79 6.00 -7.65 -13.58
CA ARG A 79 5.38 -8.60 -14.52
C ARG A 79 6.13 -9.91 -14.67
N ASP A 80 7.46 -9.87 -14.60
CA ASP A 80 8.32 -11.02 -14.88
C ASP A 80 9.41 -11.22 -13.82
N ALA A 81 9.44 -10.38 -12.77
CA ALA A 81 10.45 -10.43 -11.72
C ALA A 81 9.95 -9.84 -10.39
N SER A 82 10.27 -10.45 -9.26
CA SER A 82 9.96 -9.85 -7.96
C SER A 82 10.96 -8.75 -7.62
N VAL A 83 10.48 -7.49 -7.62
CA VAL A 83 11.21 -6.32 -7.15
C VAL A 83 10.48 -5.76 -5.93
N GLN A 84 11.22 -5.29 -4.92
CA GLN A 84 10.61 -4.70 -3.74
C GLN A 84 10.04 -3.30 -4.01
N LEU A 85 8.84 -3.04 -3.49
CA LEU A 85 8.27 -1.69 -3.46
C LEU A 85 9.16 -0.82 -2.56
N ARG A 86 9.51 0.37 -3.05
CA ARG A 86 10.26 1.35 -2.25
C ARG A 86 9.29 2.17 -1.41
N SER A 87 9.50 2.18 -0.10
CA SER A 87 8.86 3.15 0.79
C SER A 87 9.41 4.55 0.52
N ALA A 88 8.59 5.58 0.72
CA ALA A 88 9.03 6.98 0.71
C ALA A 88 9.86 7.35 1.93
#